data_AF-A0A7Y7QJN8-F1
#
_entry.id   AF-A0A7Y7QJN8-F1
#
_cell.length_a   1.000
_cell.length_b   1.000
_cell.length_c   1.000
_cell.angle_alpha   90.00
_cell.angle_beta   90.00
_cell.angle_gamma   90.00
#
_symmetry.space_group_name_H-M   'P 1'
#
loop_
_entity.id
_entity.type
_entity.pdbx_description
1 polymer ?
#
loop_
_entity_poly.entity_id
_entity_poly.type
_entity_poly.pdbx_seq_one_letter_code
_entity_poly.pdbx_strand_id
1 'polypeptide(L)'
;MKQQQEKIVGKFQGGETFGFLIPEDRDYYGGDFYVKKAHFGLAETGDKVEGVEIKSTGKKPEARITRVFGKEKPIEQEFVEGIYSKGEGNFGFIDVEGLEKGFFVYGDKRNGAKDGDKVKAQIIEFKGKKEAIVVKVFSDTLGTVIGRFKDSNKFGFVIPDETKNNDVFIPGHRKNGANDGDMVEAKIVKTGGKNREGIILRIID
;
A
#
# COMPACT_ATOMS: atom_id res chain seq x y z
N MET A 1 -18.10 -3.33 47.25
CA MET A 1 -17.78 -3.58 45.82
C MET A 1 -17.10 -2.33 45.28
N LYS A 2 -15.87 -2.40 44.77
CA LYS A 2 -15.20 -1.22 44.17
C LYS A 2 -15.83 -0.97 42.80
N GLN A 3 -16.50 0.17 42.61
CA GLN A 3 -16.92 0.64 41.30
C GLN A 3 -15.67 0.73 40.41
N GLN A 4 -15.63 -0.01 39.31
CA GLN A 4 -14.60 0.19 38.30
C GLN A 4 -14.90 1.54 37.64
N GLN A 5 -13.97 2.47 37.76
CA GLN A 5 -14.07 3.77 37.11
C GLN A 5 -13.94 3.56 35.60
N GLU A 6 -14.81 4.20 34.83
CA GLU A 6 -14.79 4.07 33.37
C GLU A 6 -13.46 4.57 32.80
N LYS A 7 -12.90 3.78 31.87
CA LYS A 7 -11.63 4.07 31.21
C LYS A 7 -11.89 4.73 29.87
N ILE A 8 -11.24 5.85 29.64
CA ILE A 8 -11.34 6.63 28.41
C ILE A 8 -10.02 6.46 27.67
N VAL A 9 -10.06 5.93 26.46
CA VAL A 9 -8.89 5.82 25.59
C VAL A 9 -8.97 6.90 24.53
N GLY A 10 -7.84 7.58 24.29
CA GLY A 10 -7.82 8.70 23.38
C GLY A 10 -6.44 9.31 23.17
N LYS A 11 -6.41 10.41 22.42
CA LYS A 11 -5.20 11.19 22.15
C LYS A 11 -5.05 12.30 23.18
N PHE A 12 -3.85 12.45 23.72
CA PHE A 12 -3.52 13.54 24.62
C PHE A 12 -3.02 14.77 23.84
N GLN A 13 -3.58 15.93 24.15
CA GLN A 13 -3.12 17.23 23.68
C GLN A 13 -2.77 18.12 24.87
N GLY A 14 -1.48 18.19 25.22
CA GLY A 14 -0.97 18.96 26.34
C GLY A 14 -0.54 20.38 25.97
N GLY A 15 -0.78 21.32 26.87
CA GLY A 15 -0.19 22.66 26.89
C GLY A 15 0.65 22.91 28.15
N GLU A 16 1.04 24.16 28.35
CA GLU A 16 1.86 24.57 29.50
C GLU A 16 1.14 24.35 30.83
N THR A 17 -0.13 24.77 30.91
CA THR A 17 -0.92 24.81 32.15
C THR A 17 -2.00 23.73 32.22
N PHE A 18 -2.50 23.25 31.09
CA PHE A 18 -3.52 22.21 30.98
C PHE A 18 -3.45 21.53 29.62
N GLY A 19 -4.20 20.46 29.46
CA GLY A 19 -4.35 19.72 28.21
C GLY A 19 -5.73 19.11 28.09
N PHE A 20 -5.91 18.29 27.06
CA PHE A 20 -7.13 17.55 26.80
C PHE A 20 -6.83 16.09 26.51
N LEU A 21 -7.68 15.21 27.02
CA LEU A 21 -7.83 13.84 26.54
C LEU A 21 -8.99 13.83 25.54
N ILE A 22 -8.66 13.64 24.27
CA ILE A 22 -9.63 13.54 23.18
C ILE A 22 -9.96 12.05 23.00
N PRO A 23 -11.15 11.58 23.39
CA PRO A 23 -11.51 10.18 23.29
C PRO A 23 -11.61 9.71 21.84
N GLU A 24 -11.40 8.42 21.61
CA GLU A 24 -11.55 7.80 20.28
C GLU A 24 -13.00 7.90 19.76
N ASP A 25 -13.99 7.67 20.64
CA ASP A 25 -15.42 7.84 20.34
C ASP A 25 -15.94 9.16 20.93
N ARG A 26 -15.63 10.27 20.25
CA ARG A 26 -16.00 11.60 20.72
C ARG A 26 -17.50 11.84 20.78
N ASP A 27 -18.29 11.14 19.96
CA ASP A 27 -19.74 11.26 19.94
C ASP A 27 -20.36 10.58 21.17
N TYR A 28 -19.86 9.40 21.56
CA TYR A 28 -20.28 8.73 22.79
C TYR A 28 -19.99 9.56 24.04
N TYR A 29 -18.79 10.14 24.12
CA TYR A 29 -18.36 10.92 25.29
C TYR A 29 -18.83 12.38 25.26
N GLY A 30 -19.41 12.86 24.17
CA GLY A 30 -19.91 14.23 24.03
C GLY A 30 -18.83 15.32 24.02
N GLY A 31 -17.55 14.95 23.89
CA GLY A 31 -16.43 15.89 23.78
C GLY A 31 -15.14 15.45 24.46
N ASP A 32 -14.26 16.43 24.67
CA ASP A 32 -12.91 16.21 25.19
C ASP A 32 -12.88 16.42 26.71
N PHE A 33 -12.04 15.65 27.39
CA PHE A 33 -11.85 15.77 28.83
C PHE A 33 -10.72 16.74 29.13
N TYR A 34 -11.00 17.74 29.97
CA TYR A 34 -9.97 18.65 30.46
C TYR A 34 -9.00 17.89 31.37
N VAL A 35 -7.70 18.14 31.24
CA VAL A 35 -6.67 17.52 32.07
C VAL A 35 -5.80 18.63 32.64
N LYS A 36 -5.75 18.77 33.97
CA LYS A 36 -4.81 19.71 34.63
C LYS A 36 -3.36 19.24 34.46
N LYS A 37 -2.39 20.16 34.48
CA LYS A 37 -0.96 19.82 34.40
C LYS A 37 -0.53 18.70 35.37
N ALA A 38 -1.01 18.75 36.61
CA ALA A 38 -0.72 17.73 37.64
C ALA A 38 -1.25 16.32 37.30
N HIS A 39 -2.16 16.21 36.33
CA HIS A 39 -2.83 14.99 35.91
C HIS A 39 -2.34 14.45 34.55
N PHE A 40 -1.31 15.04 33.95
CA PHE A 40 -0.71 14.56 32.70
C PHE A 40 0.02 13.23 32.90
N GLY A 41 0.60 13.03 34.09
CA GLY A 41 1.59 11.97 34.30
C GLY A 41 2.81 12.20 33.40
N LEU A 42 3.17 11.17 32.63
CA LEU A 42 4.27 11.22 31.66
C LEU A 42 3.80 11.51 30.23
N ALA A 43 2.53 11.86 30.03
CA ALA A 43 1.98 12.05 28.70
C ALA A 43 2.53 13.31 28.03
N GLU A 44 3.01 13.15 26.81
CA GLU A 44 3.36 14.22 25.89
C GLU A 44 2.25 14.44 24.87
N THR A 45 2.19 15.65 24.31
CA THR A 45 1.26 15.95 23.22
C THR A 45 1.46 15.01 22.05
N GLY A 46 0.38 14.37 21.62
CA GLY A 46 0.38 13.36 20.56
C GLY A 46 0.35 11.92 21.05
N ASP A 47 0.58 11.67 22.34
CA ASP A 47 0.48 10.33 22.89
C ASP A 47 -0.94 9.79 22.83
N LYS A 48 -1.05 8.49 22.58
CA LYS A 48 -2.24 7.72 22.93
C LYS A 48 -2.18 7.40 24.42
N VAL A 49 -3.27 7.63 25.12
CA VAL A 49 -3.35 7.51 26.57
C VAL A 49 -4.66 6.86 27.01
N GLU A 50 -4.63 6.23 28.18
CA GLU A 50 -5.81 5.86 28.96
C GLU A 50 -5.96 6.90 30.08
N GLY A 51 -7.18 7.38 30.29
CA GLY A 51 -7.54 8.23 31.41
C GLY A 51 -8.80 7.75 32.12
N VAL A 52 -9.04 8.31 33.30
CA VAL A 52 -10.29 8.13 34.04
C VAL A 52 -10.90 9.50 34.33
N GLU A 53 -12.21 9.62 34.17
CA GLU A 53 -12.92 10.84 34.55
C GLU A 53 -12.87 11.02 36.07
N ILE A 54 -12.58 12.23 36.51
CA ILE A 54 -12.56 12.64 37.92
C ILE A 54 -13.63 13.70 38.17
N LYS A 55 -14.06 13.85 39.43
CA LYS A 55 -15.07 14.84 39.81
C LYS A 55 -14.64 16.24 39.38
N SER A 56 -15.39 16.83 38.45
CA SER A 56 -15.18 18.20 37.97
C SER A 56 -16.02 19.18 38.79
N THR A 57 -15.45 20.33 39.13
CA THR A 57 -16.17 21.48 39.70
C THR A 57 -16.50 22.53 38.64
N GLY A 58 -16.17 22.27 37.36
CA GLY A 58 -16.32 23.19 36.24
C GLY A 58 -17.30 22.69 35.17
N LYS A 59 -17.44 23.46 34.08
CA LYS A 59 -18.38 23.17 32.98
C LYS A 59 -17.97 22.01 32.06
N LYS A 60 -16.70 21.57 32.10
CA LYS A 60 -16.17 20.48 31.27
C LYS A 60 -15.81 19.27 32.14
N PRO A 61 -15.99 18.03 31.64
CA PRO A 61 -15.54 16.84 32.36
C PRO A 61 -14.02 16.87 32.48
N GLU A 62 -13.51 16.49 33.65
CA GLU A 62 -12.07 16.48 33.95
C GLU A 62 -11.58 15.04 33.98
N ALA A 63 -10.41 14.75 33.42
CA ALA A 63 -9.79 13.44 33.47
C ALA A 63 -8.39 13.49 34.07
N ARG A 64 -7.95 12.33 34.56
CA ARG A 64 -6.57 12.06 34.93
C ARG A 64 -6.00 10.95 34.06
N ILE A 65 -4.83 11.17 33.48
CA ILE A 65 -4.13 10.14 32.72
C ILE A 65 -3.65 9.04 33.65
N THR A 66 -4.00 7.80 33.34
CA THR A 66 -3.62 6.59 34.10
C THR A 66 -2.55 5.78 33.39
N ARG A 67 -2.51 5.82 32.06
CA ARG A 67 -1.53 5.08 31.26
C ARG A 67 -1.16 5.84 30.00
N VAL A 68 0.12 5.80 29.64
CA VAL A 68 0.64 6.33 28.38
C VAL A 68 1.03 5.13 27.51
N PHE A 69 0.48 5.07 26.31
CA PHE A 69 0.86 4.08 25.29
C PHE A 69 1.95 4.63 24.34
N GLY A 70 2.20 5.94 24.40
CA GLY A 70 3.15 6.66 23.55
C GLY A 70 2.48 7.21 22.30
N LYS A 71 3.23 7.99 21.51
CA LYS A 71 2.78 8.52 20.22
C LYS A 71 2.40 7.36 19.30
N GLU A 72 1.23 7.42 18.68
CA GLU A 72 0.94 6.54 17.55
C GLU A 72 2.05 6.78 16.53
N LYS A 73 2.87 5.76 16.28
CA LYS A 73 3.84 5.84 15.20
C LYS A 73 3.02 6.10 13.93
N PRO A 74 3.37 7.12 13.12
CA PRO A 74 2.84 7.16 11.77
C PRO A 74 3.16 5.79 11.18
N ILE A 75 2.14 5.09 10.67
CA ILE A 75 2.37 3.91 9.86
C ILE A 75 3.23 4.44 8.72
N GLU A 76 4.53 4.13 8.71
CA GLU A 76 5.38 4.43 7.58
C GLU A 76 4.76 3.70 6.39
N GLN A 77 4.04 4.46 5.57
CA GLN A 77 3.37 3.89 4.41
C GLN A 77 4.47 3.54 3.41
N GLU A 78 4.87 2.27 3.39
CA GLU A 78 5.79 1.74 2.41
C GLU A 78 5.08 1.78 1.05
N PHE A 79 5.69 2.47 0.07
CA PHE A 79 5.20 2.50 -1.31
C PHE A 79 6.22 1.86 -2.23
N VAL A 80 5.72 1.16 -3.25
CA VAL A 80 6.54 0.60 -4.33
C VAL A 80 6.01 1.08 -5.69
N GLU A 81 6.92 1.17 -6.67
CA GLU A 81 6.56 1.26 -8.08
C GLU A 81 6.93 -0.04 -8.77
N GLY A 82 6.06 -0.48 -9.68
CA GLY A 82 6.27 -1.71 -10.43
C GLY A 82 5.28 -1.87 -11.56
N ILE A 83 5.31 -3.04 -12.19
CA ILE A 83 4.37 -3.42 -13.25
C ILE A 83 3.29 -4.30 -12.65
N TYR A 84 2.02 -3.96 -12.88
CA TYR A 84 0.92 -4.82 -12.51
C TYR A 84 0.83 -5.99 -13.49
N SER A 85 0.95 -7.21 -12.96
CA SER A 85 0.81 -8.47 -13.70
C SER A 85 -0.47 -9.16 -13.25
N LYS A 86 -1.40 -9.40 -14.17
CA LYS A 86 -2.70 -10.00 -13.88
C LYS A 86 -2.52 -11.51 -13.62
N GLY A 87 -3.09 -12.01 -12.52
CA GLY A 87 -3.13 -13.43 -12.21
C GLY A 87 -4.33 -14.15 -12.85
N GLU A 88 -4.35 -15.47 -12.71
CA GLU A 88 -5.51 -16.31 -13.08
C GLU A 88 -6.65 -16.11 -12.06
N GLY A 89 -7.46 -15.07 -12.25
CA GLY A 89 -8.63 -14.77 -11.42
C GLY A 89 -8.80 -13.28 -11.11
N ASN A 90 -9.38 -12.97 -9.94
CA ASN A 90 -9.58 -11.60 -9.47
C ASN A 90 -8.44 -11.14 -8.55
N PHE A 91 -7.20 -11.32 -8.99
CA PHE A 91 -6.00 -10.86 -8.31
C PHE A 91 -4.86 -10.61 -9.31
N GLY A 92 -3.77 -10.02 -8.84
CA GLY A 92 -2.53 -9.87 -9.60
C GLY A 92 -1.35 -9.62 -8.68
N PHE A 93 -0.24 -9.19 -9.27
CA PHE A 93 1.01 -8.91 -8.56
C PHE A 93 1.60 -7.58 -9.02
N ILE A 94 2.31 -6.89 -8.12
CA ILE A 94 3.20 -5.79 -8.50
C ILE A 94 4.61 -6.33 -8.59
N ASP A 95 5.10 -6.51 -9.81
CA ASP A 95 6.47 -6.89 -10.08
C ASP A 95 7.37 -5.68 -9.91
N VAL A 96 8.23 -5.72 -8.89
CA VAL A 96 9.19 -4.66 -8.56
C VAL A 96 10.57 -5.09 -9.05
N GLU A 97 11.25 -4.18 -9.74
CA GLU A 97 12.60 -4.44 -10.23
C GLU A 97 13.55 -4.82 -9.07
N GLY A 98 14.29 -5.91 -9.25
CA GLY A 98 15.22 -6.43 -8.24
C GLY A 98 14.59 -7.38 -7.21
N LEU A 99 13.27 -7.56 -7.22
CA LEU A 99 12.59 -8.56 -6.38
C LEU A 99 12.25 -9.82 -7.18
N GLU A 100 12.51 -10.98 -6.58
CA GLU A 100 12.14 -12.27 -7.20
C GLU A 100 10.64 -12.52 -7.20
N LYS A 101 9.91 -11.96 -6.23
CA LYS A 101 8.46 -12.13 -6.07
C LYS A 101 7.79 -10.77 -5.98
N GLY A 102 6.77 -10.57 -6.80
CA GLY A 102 5.92 -9.39 -6.75
C GLY A 102 4.98 -9.39 -5.53
N PHE A 103 4.45 -8.21 -5.21
CA PHE A 103 3.49 -8.05 -4.11
C PHE A 103 2.08 -8.39 -4.56
N PHE A 104 1.38 -9.22 -3.80
CA PHE A 104 0.02 -9.66 -4.14
C PHE A 104 -0.98 -8.49 -4.06
N VAL A 105 -1.86 -8.40 -5.06
CA VAL A 105 -2.92 -7.38 -5.15
C VAL A 105 -4.26 -8.07 -5.35
N TYR A 106 -5.18 -7.89 -4.40
CA TYR A 106 -6.57 -8.30 -4.60
C TYR A 106 -7.23 -7.49 -5.73
N GLY A 107 -8.14 -8.11 -6.47
CA GLY A 107 -8.75 -7.50 -7.66
C GLY A 107 -9.54 -6.22 -7.38
N ASP A 108 -10.12 -6.06 -6.19
CA ASP A 108 -10.77 -4.81 -5.75
C ASP A 108 -9.74 -3.71 -5.38
N LYS A 109 -8.49 -4.08 -5.14
CA LYS A 109 -7.37 -3.17 -4.80
C LYS A 109 -6.47 -2.82 -5.99
N ARG A 110 -6.78 -3.30 -7.20
CA ARG A 110 -5.98 -3.00 -8.40
C ARG A 110 -6.21 -1.60 -8.98
N ASN A 111 -7.22 -0.87 -8.49
CA ASN A 111 -7.55 0.49 -8.93
C ASN A 111 -7.64 0.62 -10.47
N GLY A 112 -8.31 -0.34 -11.11
CA GLY A 112 -8.48 -0.37 -12.57
C GLY A 112 -7.23 -0.76 -13.39
N ALA A 113 -6.08 -1.02 -12.75
CA ALA A 113 -4.86 -1.41 -13.45
C ALA A 113 -5.10 -2.61 -14.38
N LYS A 114 -4.67 -2.46 -15.62
CA LYS A 114 -4.65 -3.51 -16.64
C LYS A 114 -3.29 -4.19 -16.61
N ASP A 115 -3.25 -5.39 -17.19
CA ASP A 115 -2.02 -6.16 -17.27
C ASP A 115 -0.93 -5.35 -18.02
N GLY A 116 0.26 -5.30 -17.43
CA GLY A 116 1.38 -4.51 -17.92
C GLY A 116 1.35 -3.02 -17.55
N ASP A 117 0.35 -2.53 -16.83
CA ASP A 117 0.35 -1.12 -16.39
C ASP A 117 1.45 -0.86 -15.37
N LYS A 118 2.19 0.24 -15.56
CA LYS A 118 3.05 0.77 -14.51
C LYS A 118 2.16 1.36 -13.42
N VAL A 119 2.42 1.00 -12.17
CA VAL A 119 1.62 1.45 -11.02
C VAL A 119 2.49 1.87 -9.85
N LYS A 120 1.91 2.70 -8.98
CA LYS A 120 2.39 2.92 -7.61
C LYS A 120 1.43 2.24 -6.65
N ALA A 121 1.95 1.44 -5.73
CA ALA A 121 1.15 0.72 -4.75
C ALA A 121 1.64 0.97 -3.33
N GLN A 122 0.71 1.03 -2.38
CA GLN A 122 0.98 1.01 -0.95
C GLN A 122 1.13 -0.44 -0.51
N ILE A 123 2.19 -0.74 0.25
CA ILE A 123 2.37 -2.03 0.90
C ILE A 123 1.68 -1.99 2.26
N ILE A 124 0.85 -3.00 2.52
CA ILE A 124 0.17 -3.20 3.78
C ILE A 124 0.53 -4.57 4.33
N GLU A 125 0.61 -4.69 5.65
CA GLU A 125 0.76 -5.97 6.31
C GLU A 125 -0.57 -6.41 6.90
N PHE A 126 -1.08 -7.56 6.44
CA PHE A 126 -2.30 -8.16 6.95
C PHE A 126 -2.02 -9.60 7.39
N LYS A 127 -2.23 -9.88 8.69
CA LYS A 127 -1.99 -11.21 9.28
C LYS A 127 -0.59 -11.79 8.96
N GLY A 128 0.45 -10.93 8.98
CA GLY A 128 1.84 -11.33 8.72
C GLY A 128 2.19 -11.52 7.23
N LYS A 129 1.28 -11.16 6.31
CA LYS A 129 1.55 -11.17 4.87
C LYS A 129 1.59 -9.75 4.33
N LYS A 130 2.59 -9.46 3.48
CA LYS A 130 2.67 -8.21 2.73
C LYS A 130 1.77 -8.30 1.49
N GLU A 131 0.82 -7.39 1.39
CA GLU A 131 -0.09 -7.19 0.27
C GLU A 131 0.06 -5.77 -0.27
N ALA A 132 -0.45 -5.51 -1.47
CA ALA A 132 -0.37 -4.23 -2.14
C ALA A 132 -1.74 -3.68 -2.51
N ILE A 133 -1.93 -2.37 -2.26
CA ILE A 133 -3.07 -1.59 -2.72
C ILE A 133 -2.58 -0.61 -3.79
N VAL A 134 -3.09 -0.71 -5.01
CA VAL A 134 -2.72 0.22 -6.09
C VAL A 134 -3.30 1.60 -5.79
N VAL A 135 -2.44 2.59 -5.61
CA VAL A 135 -2.85 3.98 -5.34
C VAL A 135 -2.81 4.85 -6.59
N LYS A 136 -2.05 4.46 -7.62
CA LYS A 136 -1.96 5.18 -8.88
C LYS A 136 -1.61 4.25 -10.04
N VAL A 137 -2.33 4.41 -11.15
CA VAL A 137 -1.98 3.82 -12.44
C VAL A 137 -1.35 4.91 -13.31
N PHE A 138 -0.20 4.64 -13.89
CA PHE A 138 0.46 5.56 -14.81
C PHE A 138 -0.01 5.29 -16.24
N SER A 139 -0.28 6.35 -17.01
CA SER A 139 -0.73 6.23 -18.40
C SER A 139 0.34 5.62 -19.30
N ASP A 140 -0.09 4.70 -20.15
CA ASP A 140 0.73 3.95 -21.09
C ASP A 140 1.32 4.88 -22.17
N THR A 141 2.64 5.08 -22.18
CA THR A 141 3.33 5.97 -23.13
C THR A 141 4.32 5.24 -24.04
N LEU A 142 4.60 3.96 -23.78
CA LEU A 142 5.62 3.21 -24.52
C LEU A 142 5.05 2.37 -25.66
N GLY A 143 3.74 2.06 -25.63
CA GLY A 143 3.04 1.37 -26.70
C GLY A 143 3.22 -0.16 -26.73
N THR A 144 2.62 -0.78 -27.73
CA THR A 144 2.71 -2.23 -27.98
C THR A 144 3.50 -2.54 -29.26
N VAL A 145 3.99 -3.77 -29.35
CA VAL A 145 4.66 -4.31 -30.53
C VAL A 145 4.06 -5.68 -30.86
N ILE A 146 3.92 -5.96 -32.15
CA ILE A 146 3.56 -7.29 -32.65
C ILE A 146 4.82 -7.94 -33.21
N GLY A 147 5.00 -9.22 -32.90
CA GLY A 147 6.13 -9.98 -33.42
C GLY A 147 6.12 -11.44 -33.00
N ARG A 148 7.09 -12.19 -33.49
CA ARG A 148 7.24 -13.62 -33.20
C ARG A 148 7.94 -13.83 -31.87
N PHE A 149 7.34 -14.61 -30.99
CA PHE A 149 7.94 -14.99 -29.72
C PHE A 149 9.00 -16.08 -29.93
N LYS A 150 10.19 -15.86 -29.36
CA LYS A 150 11.30 -16.81 -29.33
C LYS A 150 11.57 -17.20 -27.89
N ASP A 151 11.33 -18.46 -27.55
CA ASP A 151 11.48 -18.95 -26.20
C ASP A 151 12.95 -19.26 -25.87
N SER A 152 13.32 -19.03 -24.62
CA SER A 152 14.62 -19.40 -24.05
C SER A 152 14.45 -19.99 -22.65
N ASN A 153 13.34 -20.71 -22.44
CA ASN A 153 12.95 -21.40 -21.20
C ASN A 153 12.70 -20.47 -20.00
N LYS A 154 13.72 -19.78 -19.47
CA LYS A 154 13.59 -18.86 -18.32
C LYS A 154 13.08 -17.47 -18.70
N PHE A 155 13.23 -17.09 -19.97
CA PHE A 155 12.80 -15.83 -20.56
C PHE A 155 12.57 -16.07 -22.05
N GLY A 156 12.21 -15.04 -22.80
CA GLY A 156 12.19 -15.09 -24.25
C GLY A 156 12.32 -13.70 -24.86
N PHE A 157 12.19 -13.62 -26.18
CA PHE A 157 12.20 -12.36 -26.92
C PHE A 157 11.02 -12.30 -27.88
N VAL A 158 10.41 -11.13 -28.02
CA VAL A 158 9.53 -10.83 -29.16
C VAL A 158 10.39 -10.15 -30.21
N ILE A 159 10.48 -10.80 -31.37
CA ILE A 159 11.17 -10.29 -32.55
C ILE A 159 10.13 -9.53 -33.37
N PRO A 160 10.18 -8.18 -33.41
CA PRO A 160 9.19 -7.37 -34.11
C PRO A 160 9.22 -7.65 -35.62
N ASP A 161 8.05 -7.64 -36.26
CA ASP A 161 7.97 -7.75 -37.72
C ASP A 161 8.62 -6.54 -38.44
N GLU A 162 8.60 -5.37 -37.79
CA GLU A 162 9.27 -4.17 -38.27
C GLU A 162 10.78 -4.19 -37.95
N THR A 163 11.60 -4.28 -38.99
CA THR A 163 13.07 -4.42 -38.91
C THR A 163 13.82 -3.28 -38.20
N LYS A 164 13.18 -2.14 -37.97
CA LYS A 164 13.79 -0.98 -37.28
C LYS A 164 13.74 -1.08 -35.75
N ASN A 165 13.04 -2.06 -35.22
CA ASN A 165 12.78 -2.20 -33.80
C ASN A 165 13.69 -3.27 -33.19
N ASN A 166 14.37 -2.95 -32.09
CA ASN A 166 15.11 -3.94 -31.32
C ASN A 166 14.16 -4.97 -30.69
N ASP A 167 14.65 -6.20 -30.52
CA ASP A 167 13.97 -7.27 -29.81
C ASP A 167 13.47 -6.80 -28.43
N VAL A 168 12.32 -7.32 -28.04
CA VAL A 168 11.73 -7.05 -26.73
C VAL A 168 11.94 -8.26 -25.84
N PHE A 169 12.75 -8.10 -24.80
CA PHE A 169 12.96 -9.10 -23.77
C PHE A 169 11.68 -9.31 -22.96
N ILE A 170 11.28 -10.57 -22.81
CA ILE A 170 10.12 -11.00 -22.03
C ILE A 170 10.60 -11.88 -20.87
N PRO A 171 10.50 -11.42 -19.61
CA PRO A 171 10.76 -12.25 -18.44
C PRO A 171 9.86 -13.49 -18.41
N GLY A 172 10.34 -14.58 -17.80
CA GLY A 172 9.60 -15.85 -17.73
C GLY A 172 8.17 -15.73 -17.21
N HIS A 173 7.95 -14.92 -16.18
CA HIS A 173 6.65 -14.70 -15.57
C HIS A 173 5.70 -13.81 -16.39
N ARG A 174 6.16 -13.27 -17.53
CA ARG A 174 5.42 -12.34 -18.41
C ARG A 174 5.20 -12.88 -19.82
N LYS A 175 5.40 -14.19 -20.00
CA LYS A 175 5.18 -14.88 -21.29
C LYS A 175 3.72 -15.10 -21.64
N ASN A 176 2.83 -15.04 -20.64
CA ASN A 176 1.40 -15.28 -20.81
C ASN A 176 1.09 -16.58 -21.58
N GLY A 177 1.85 -17.64 -21.29
CA GLY A 177 1.68 -18.97 -21.90
C GLY A 177 2.18 -19.11 -23.35
N ALA A 178 2.80 -18.09 -23.94
CA ALA A 178 3.32 -18.16 -25.30
C ALA A 178 4.41 -19.23 -25.46
N ASN A 179 4.32 -19.98 -26.55
CA ASN A 179 5.28 -21.00 -26.98
C ASN A 179 6.24 -20.44 -28.03
N ASP A 180 7.37 -21.13 -28.22
CA ASP A 180 8.32 -20.76 -29.26
C ASP A 180 7.65 -20.74 -30.65
N GLY A 181 7.75 -19.60 -31.34
CA GLY A 181 7.19 -19.39 -32.66
C GLY A 181 5.83 -18.68 -32.70
N ASP A 182 5.12 -18.53 -31.58
CA ASP A 182 3.81 -17.87 -31.52
C ASP A 182 3.88 -16.41 -31.97
N MET A 183 2.84 -15.93 -32.64
CA MET A 183 2.67 -14.51 -32.93
C MET A 183 2.01 -13.83 -31.71
N VAL A 184 2.62 -12.76 -31.19
CA VAL A 184 2.16 -12.14 -29.94
C VAL A 184 2.07 -10.63 -30.03
N GLU A 185 1.15 -10.05 -29.26
CA GLU A 185 1.15 -8.63 -28.93
C GLU A 185 1.83 -8.42 -27.57
N ALA A 186 2.95 -7.70 -27.55
CA ALA A 186 3.68 -7.38 -26.33
C ALA A 186 3.64 -5.87 -26.02
N LYS A 187 3.37 -5.53 -24.76
CA LYS A 187 3.46 -4.16 -24.26
C LYS A 187 4.87 -3.87 -23.79
N ILE A 188 5.40 -2.71 -24.16
CA ILE A 188 6.72 -2.26 -23.71
C ILE A 188 6.56 -1.63 -22.33
N VAL A 189 7.29 -2.15 -21.35
CA VAL A 189 7.23 -1.69 -19.95
C VAL A 189 8.49 -0.94 -19.53
N LYS A 190 9.60 -1.11 -20.25
CA LYS A 190 10.86 -0.40 -20.00
C LYS A 190 11.64 -0.19 -21.30
N THR A 191 12.10 1.04 -21.49
CA THR A 191 13.03 1.42 -22.56
C THR A 191 14.36 1.82 -21.93
N GLY A 192 15.35 0.93 -21.97
CA GLY A 192 16.69 1.18 -21.41
C GLY A 192 17.51 -0.10 -21.25
N GLY A 193 18.83 0.00 -21.45
CA GLY A 193 19.72 -1.17 -21.53
C GLY A 193 19.92 -1.68 -22.96
N LYS A 194 20.41 -2.91 -23.11
CA LYS A 194 20.72 -3.50 -24.44
C LYS A 194 19.46 -3.77 -25.27
N ASN A 195 18.36 -4.16 -24.63
CA ASN A 195 17.07 -4.47 -25.24
C ASN A 195 15.93 -3.76 -24.49
N ARG A 196 14.77 -3.59 -25.13
CA ARG A 196 13.53 -3.16 -24.44
C ARG A 196 12.99 -4.34 -23.62
N GLU A 197 12.28 -4.06 -22.53
CA GLU A 197 11.56 -5.10 -21.76
C GLU A 197 10.06 -4.95 -21.95
N GLY A 198 9.37 -6.08 -22.06
CA GLY A 198 7.94 -6.13 -22.26
C GLY A 198 7.22 -7.25 -21.52
N ILE A 199 5.91 -7.25 -21.70
CA ILE A 199 4.97 -8.28 -21.25
C ILE A 199 4.10 -8.71 -22.42
N ILE A 200 3.87 -10.01 -22.58
CA ILE A 200 2.96 -10.53 -23.61
C ILE A 200 1.53 -10.30 -23.12
N LEU A 201 0.77 -9.47 -23.83
CA LEU A 201 -0.64 -9.21 -23.51
C LEU A 201 -1.54 -10.33 -24.00
N ARG A 202 -1.25 -10.88 -25.19
CA ARG A 202 -2.00 -11.99 -25.79
C ARG A 202 -1.23 -12.65 -26.92
N ILE A 203 -1.58 -13.91 -27.17
CA ILE A 203 -1.22 -14.68 -28.37
C ILE A 203 -2.25 -14.35 -29.45
N ILE A 204 -1.79 -14.17 -30.70
CA ILE A 204 -2.61 -13.74 -31.84
C ILE A 204 -3.06 -14.94 -32.68
N ASP A 205 -2.27 -16.01 -32.77
CA ASP A 205 -2.52 -17.21 -33.59
C ASP A 205 -2.73 -18.50 -32.78
#